data_AF-J9GTE5-F1
#
_entry.id   AF-J9GTE5-F1
#
_cell.length_a   1.000
_cell.length_b   1.000
_cell.length_c   1.000
_cell.angle_alpha   90.00
_cell.angle_beta   90.00
_cell.angle_gamma   90.00
#
_symmetry.space_group_name_H-M   'P 1'
#
loop_
_entity.id
_entity.type
_entity.pdbx_description
1 polymer ?
#
loop_
_entity_poly.entity_id
_entity_poly.type
_entity_poly.pdbx_seq_one_letter_code
_entity_poly.pdbx_strand_id
1 'polypeptide(L)'
;MKTLVYKCTVVKEKRPKWMQHLIHVLNNAMRQHYDGTQEELERLQYSLERFIEQFRLSGMVICPLPMKIEKEDNQPVLTITKGGRAIITIKFE
;
A
#
# COMPACT_ATOMS: atom_id res chain seq x y z
N MET A 1 3.06 20.58 1.98
CA MET A 1 2.27 19.57 2.72
C MET A 1 1.48 18.78 1.70
N LYS A 2 1.64 17.46 1.71
CA LYS A 2 0.94 16.56 0.80
C LYS A 2 0.07 15.57 1.56
N THR A 3 -0.90 15.02 0.87
CA THR A 3 -1.78 13.98 1.39
C THR A 3 -1.43 12.65 0.74
N LEU A 4 -1.37 11.59 1.54
CA LEU A 4 -1.27 10.24 1.00
C LEU A 4 -2.58 9.90 0.27
N VAL A 5 -2.49 9.40 -0.95
CA VAL A 5 -3.64 8.86 -1.69
C VAL A 5 -3.33 7.45 -2.15
N TYR A 6 -4.36 6.64 -2.35
CA TYR A 6 -4.19 5.32 -2.95
C TYR A 6 -5.27 5.00 -3.98
N LYS A 7 -4.89 4.20 -4.98
CA LYS A 7 -5.78 3.59 -5.97
C LYS A 7 -5.79 2.10 -5.75
N CYS A 8 -6.98 1.50 -5.59
CA CYS A 8 -7.16 0.06 -5.53
C CYS A 8 -7.83 -0.43 -6.81
N THR A 9 -7.20 -1.36 -7.53
CA THR A 9 -7.73 -1.89 -8.80
C THR A 9 -8.73 -3.03 -8.60
N VAL A 10 -8.85 -3.55 -7.37
CA VAL A 10 -9.82 -4.60 -7.03
C VAL A 10 -11.16 -3.96 -6.66
N VAL A 11 -12.22 -4.35 -7.39
CA VAL A 11 -13.61 -3.93 -7.13
C VAL A 11 -14.03 -4.28 -5.70
N LYS A 12 -14.82 -3.40 -5.06
CA LYS A 12 -15.11 -3.41 -3.62
C LYS A 12 -15.64 -4.76 -3.12
N GLU A 13 -16.51 -5.38 -3.90
CA GLU A 13 -17.22 -6.63 -3.60
C GLU A 13 -16.30 -7.85 -3.66
N LYS A 14 -15.18 -7.76 -4.40
CA LYS A 14 -14.21 -8.85 -4.56
C LYS A 14 -13.00 -8.71 -3.62
N ARG A 15 -12.99 -7.72 -2.74
CA ARG A 15 -11.85 -7.46 -1.84
C ARG A 15 -11.81 -8.50 -0.71
N PRO A 16 -10.74 -9.31 -0.62
CA PRO A 16 -10.57 -10.25 0.49
C PRO A 16 -10.39 -9.50 1.82
N LYS A 17 -10.63 -10.19 2.95
CA LYS A 17 -10.56 -9.58 4.29
C LYS A 17 -9.24 -8.85 4.57
N TRP A 18 -8.09 -9.46 4.26
CA TRP A 18 -6.78 -8.82 4.45
C TRP A 18 -6.65 -7.48 3.69
N MET A 19 -7.26 -7.38 2.51
CA MET A 19 -7.23 -6.15 1.70
C MET A 19 -8.13 -5.08 2.31
N GLN A 20 -9.26 -5.47 2.91
CA GLN A 20 -10.11 -4.54 3.64
C GLN A 20 -9.40 -3.97 4.88
N HIS A 21 -8.63 -4.80 5.59
CA HIS A 21 -7.78 -4.34 6.70
C HIS A 21 -6.65 -3.42 6.23
N LEU A 22 -5.97 -3.78 5.13
CA LEU A 22 -4.94 -2.94 4.51
C LEU A 22 -5.50 -1.57 4.11
N ILE A 23 -6.70 -1.54 3.51
CA ILE A 23 -7.40 -0.29 3.17
C ILE A 23 -7.71 0.54 4.43
N HIS A 24 -8.08 -0.08 5.55
CA HIS A 24 -8.27 0.66 6.81
C HIS A 24 -6.97 1.29 7.31
N VAL A 25 -5.85 0.55 7.24
CA VAL A 25 -4.52 1.08 7.59
C VAL A 25 -4.18 2.28 6.70
N LEU A 26 -4.40 2.17 5.38
CA LEU A 26 -4.17 3.27 4.45
C LEU A 26 -5.07 4.47 4.73
N ASN A 27 -6.36 4.28 4.97
CA ASN A 27 -7.28 5.37 5.32
C ASN A 27 -6.85 6.12 6.60
N ASN A 28 -6.24 5.42 7.56
CA ASN A 28 -5.67 6.06 8.74
C ASN A 28 -4.40 6.84 8.41
N ALA A 29 -3.52 6.29 7.58
CA ALA A 29 -2.32 6.99 7.09
C ALA A 29 -2.68 8.26 6.29
N MET A 30 -3.74 8.23 5.47
CA MET A 30 -4.22 9.41 4.72
C MET A 30 -4.59 10.62 5.60
N ARG A 31 -4.87 10.41 6.90
CA ARG A 31 -5.20 11.49 7.85
C ARG A 31 -3.95 12.17 8.43
N GLN A 32 -2.75 11.67 8.13
CA GLN A 32 -1.50 12.25 8.58
C GLN A 32 -1.01 13.32 7.61
N HIS A 33 -0.14 14.20 8.11
CA HIS A 33 0.57 15.19 7.31
C HIS A 33 1.91 14.62 6.86
N TYR A 34 2.18 14.76 5.56
CA TYR A 34 3.43 14.33 4.94
C TYR A 34 4.11 15.47 4.21
N ASP A 35 5.44 15.40 4.15
CA ASP A 35 6.26 16.29 3.33
C ASP A 35 6.30 15.84 1.87
N GLY A 36 5.92 14.60 1.60
CA GLY A 36 5.82 14.02 0.25
C GLY A 36 7.12 13.42 -0.24
N THR A 37 8.00 13.00 0.67
CA THR A 37 9.35 12.53 0.37
C THR A 37 9.38 11.03 0.07
N GLN A 38 10.41 10.57 -0.66
CA GLN A 38 10.62 9.14 -0.89
C GLN A 38 10.83 8.38 0.43
N GLU A 39 11.53 8.98 1.40
CA GLU A 39 11.79 8.38 2.70
C GLU A 39 10.49 8.08 3.47
N GLU A 40 9.49 8.96 3.38
CA GLU A 40 8.17 8.70 3.99
C GLU A 40 7.46 7.51 3.34
N LEU A 41 7.59 7.33 2.02
CA LEU A 41 7.08 6.14 1.33
C LEU A 41 7.85 4.88 1.70
N GLU A 42 9.17 4.95 1.90
CA GLU A 42 9.99 3.83 2.36
C GLU A 42 9.61 3.40 3.78
N ARG A 43 9.37 4.37 4.68
CA ARG A 43 8.84 4.10 6.03
C ARG A 43 7.46 3.46 5.97
N LEU A 44 6.57 3.97 5.12
CA LEU A 44 5.25 3.37 4.91
C LEU A 44 5.38 1.94 4.36
N GLN A 45 6.23 1.73 3.35
CA GLN A 45 6.50 0.41 2.79
C GLN A 45 6.93 -0.57 3.88
N TYR A 46 7.92 -0.20 4.71
CA TYR A 46 8.37 -1.04 5.82
C TYR A 46 7.24 -1.41 6.78
N SER A 47 6.40 -0.44 7.17
CA SER A 47 5.24 -0.70 8.04
C SER A 47 4.22 -1.64 7.37
N LEU A 48 3.93 -1.45 6.09
CA LEU A 48 2.98 -2.27 5.35
C LEU A 48 3.51 -3.68 5.11
N GLU A 49 4.81 -3.85 4.83
CA GLU A 49 5.46 -5.15 4.70
C GLU A 49 5.34 -5.96 5.99
N ARG A 50 5.62 -5.33 7.16
CA ARG A 50 5.42 -5.98 8.46
C ARG A 50 3.96 -6.36 8.71
N PHE A 51 3.03 -5.50 8.33
CA PHE A 51 1.60 -5.77 8.48
C PHE A 51 1.14 -6.94 7.60
N ILE A 52 1.59 -7.00 6.34
CA ILE A 52 1.31 -8.12 5.44
C ILE A 52 1.96 -9.41 5.95
N GLU A 53 3.17 -9.33 6.49
CA GLU A 53 3.85 -10.48 7.08
C GLU A 53 3.05 -11.09 8.23
N GLN A 54 2.42 -10.27 9.08
CA GLN A 54 1.50 -10.76 10.12
C GLN A 54 0.28 -11.49 9.52
N PHE A 55 -0.25 -11.02 8.40
CA PHE A 55 -1.32 -11.72 7.68
C PHE A 55 -0.86 -13.01 7.01
N ARG A 56 0.40 -13.07 6.58
CA ARG A 56 1.00 -14.30 6.06
C ARG A 56 1.15 -15.34 7.16
N LEU A 57 1.68 -14.95 8.32
CA LEU A 57 1.86 -15.83 9.48
C LEU A 57 0.53 -16.35 10.05
N SER A 58 -0.56 -15.58 9.95
CA SER A 58 -1.90 -16.02 10.34
C SER A 58 -2.64 -16.82 9.27
N GLY A 59 -2.04 -17.03 8.08
CA GLY A 59 -2.66 -17.76 6.97
C GLY A 59 -3.73 -16.96 6.20
N MET A 60 -3.94 -15.68 6.52
CA MET A 60 -4.91 -14.83 5.80
C MET A 60 -4.42 -14.41 4.42
N VAL A 61 -3.10 -14.36 4.22
CA VAL A 61 -2.43 -14.11 2.94
C VAL A 61 -1.53 -15.29 2.62
N ILE A 62 -1.87 -16.04 1.56
CA ILE A 62 -1.14 -17.25 1.16
C ILE A 62 -0.05 -16.92 0.12
N CYS A 63 -0.32 -15.96 -0.76
CA CYS A 63 0.59 -15.56 -1.83
C CYS A 63 1.41 -14.33 -1.44
N PRO A 64 2.66 -14.22 -1.91
CA PRO A 64 3.45 -13.01 -1.71
C PRO A 64 2.74 -11.80 -2.31
N LEU A 65 2.89 -10.66 -1.64
CA LEU A 65 2.40 -9.35 -2.09
C LEU A 65 3.59 -8.39 -2.19
N PRO A 66 4.42 -8.50 -3.24
CA PRO A 66 5.62 -7.68 -3.37
C PRO A 66 5.26 -6.20 -3.42
N MET A 67 6.04 -5.40 -2.71
CA MET A 67 5.97 -3.94 -2.72
C MET A 67 7.18 -3.36 -3.42
N LYS A 68 6.98 -2.30 -4.19
CA LYS A 68 8.08 -1.59 -4.86
C LYS A 68 7.78 -0.10 -4.89
N ILE A 69 8.80 0.70 -4.63
CA ILE A 69 8.78 2.14 -4.89
C ILE A 69 9.38 2.37 -6.27
N GLU A 70 8.62 3.04 -7.13
CA GLU A 70 9.01 3.41 -8.49
C GLU A 70 8.78 4.91 -8.69
N LYS A 71 9.37 5.49 -9.74
CA LYS A 71 9.10 6.88 -10.12
C LYS A 71 8.07 6.91 -11.24
N GLU A 72 6.94 7.54 -11.01
CA GLU A 72 5.90 7.84 -12.01
C GLU A 72 5.83 9.37 -12.13
N ASP A 73 6.05 9.93 -13.32
CA ASP A 73 6.06 11.38 -13.56
C ASP A 73 6.94 12.18 -12.56
N ASN A 74 8.16 11.70 -12.32
CA ASN A 74 9.11 12.23 -11.32
C ASN A 74 8.64 12.21 -9.86
N GLN A 75 7.53 11.52 -9.54
CA GLN A 75 7.05 11.34 -8.18
C GLN A 75 7.26 9.91 -7.71
N PRO A 76 7.67 9.69 -6.45
CA PRO A 76 7.76 8.35 -5.90
C PRO A 76 6.36 7.77 -5.69
N VAL A 77 6.18 6.52 -6.10
CA VAL A 77 4.93 5.78 -6.05
C VAL A 77 5.20 4.38 -5.48
N LEU A 78 4.49 4.00 -4.44
CA LEU A 78 4.56 2.67 -3.83
C LEU A 78 3.46 1.78 -4.43
N THR A 79 3.86 0.69 -5.07
CA THR A 79 2.94 -0.27 -5.68
C THR A 79 3.00 -1.62 -4.97
N ILE A 80 1.84 -2.16 -4.62
CA ILE A 80 1.65 -3.51 -4.11
C ILE A 80 1.12 -4.37 -5.25
N THR A 81 1.80 -5.50 -5.51
CA THR A 81 1.47 -6.39 -6.62
C THR A 81 0.97 -7.75 -6.14
N LYS A 82 0.10 -8.39 -6.95
CA LYS A 82 -0.32 -9.78 -6.76
C LYS A 82 -0.38 -10.48 -8.11
N GLY A 83 0.37 -11.56 -8.27
CA GLY A 83 0.46 -12.29 -9.55
C GLY A 83 0.93 -11.40 -10.71
N GLY A 84 1.91 -10.52 -10.46
CA GLY A 84 2.46 -9.60 -11.46
C GLY A 84 1.57 -8.39 -11.79
N ARG A 85 0.41 -8.20 -11.14
CA ARG A 85 -0.48 -7.07 -11.37
C ARG A 85 -0.51 -6.12 -10.18
N ALA A 86 -0.46 -4.83 -10.43
CA ALA A 86 -0.67 -3.80 -9.41
C ALA A 86 -2.11 -3.87 -8.87
N ILE A 87 -2.23 -4.07 -7.56
CA ILE A 87 -3.52 -4.15 -6.86
C ILE A 87 -3.80 -2.90 -6.02
N ILE A 88 -2.74 -2.27 -5.51
CA ILE A 88 -2.79 -1.01 -4.76
C ILE A 88 -1.59 -0.17 -5.21
N THR A 89 -1.85 1.09 -5.51
CA THR A 89 -0.83 2.10 -5.83
C THR A 89 -1.01 3.26 -4.86
N ILE A 90 0.07 3.73 -4.24
CA ILE A 90 0.07 4.73 -3.18
C ILE A 90 1.05 5.85 -3.58
N LYS A 91 0.62 7.10 -3.46
CA LYS A 91 1.43 8.28 -3.80
C LYS A 91 1.02 9.48 -2.95
N PHE A 92 1.76 10.57 -3.10
CA PHE A 92 1.42 11.84 -2.47
C PHE A 92 0.82 12.81 -3.49
N GLU A 93 -0.27 13.48 -3.10
CA GLU A 93 -0.89 14.59 -3.83
C GLU A 93 -0.76 15.90 -3.06
#